data_AF-A0A2U4EWX3-F1
#
_entry.id   AF-A0A2U4EWX3-F1
#
_cell.length_a   1.000
_cell.length_b   1.000
_cell.length_c   1.000
_cell.angle_alpha   90.00
_cell.angle_beta   90.00
_cell.angle_gamma   90.00
#
_symmetry.space_group_name_H-M   'P 1'
#
loop_
_entity.id
_entity.type
_entity.pdbx_description
1 polymer ?
#
loop_
_entity_poly.entity_id
_entity_poly.type
_entity_poly.pdbx_seq_one_letter_code
_entity_poly.pdbx_strand_id
1 'polypeptide(L)'
;MIHTYGGFEIDVKQKNEISKELEYIFRNGTHLLGVRRELMLYLGKQVVHGINYAFVARSEVIIPNPRPYYELIIINVNEEGKTCIVRRETILKASASTIGGIICSKEDEAPIRIINSTEANNLLKLFDKGMHKVLGIDYEAELYLGHQTVKGMNYYYLAEAKSLEPETKSIKLVVINLFMDKVKVVQIKDVL
;
A
#
# COMPACT_ATOMS: atom_id res chain seq x y z
N MET A 1 10.91 0.89 27.91
CA MET A 1 10.15 0.90 26.65
C MET A 1 9.47 -0.45 26.55
N ILE A 2 8.15 -0.51 26.71
CA ILE A 2 7.41 -1.78 26.77
C ILE A 2 7.17 -2.21 25.32
N HIS A 3 7.84 -3.27 24.87
CA HIS A 3 7.50 -3.92 23.61
C HIS A 3 6.13 -4.58 23.78
N THR A 4 5.12 -4.03 23.12
CA THR A 4 3.81 -4.67 22.98
C THR A 4 3.98 -5.92 22.12
N TYR A 5 4.07 -7.08 22.76
CA TYR A 5 3.93 -8.36 22.08
C TYR A 5 2.51 -8.43 21.47
N GLY A 6 2.41 -8.42 20.14
CA GLY A 6 1.18 -8.79 19.43
C GLY A 6 0.84 -7.99 18.16
N GLY A 7 1.14 -6.70 18.08
CA GLY A 7 0.76 -5.82 16.96
C GLY A 7 1.93 -5.34 16.10
N PHE A 8 1.64 -4.84 14.89
CA PHE A 8 2.64 -4.15 14.07
C PHE A 8 2.90 -2.74 14.61
N GLU A 9 4.17 -2.39 14.78
CA GLU A 9 4.64 -1.02 14.92
C GLU A 9 4.73 -0.41 13.51
N ILE A 10 3.79 0.48 13.18
CA ILE A 10 3.69 1.13 11.87
C ILE A 10 4.66 2.30 11.76
N ASP A 11 5.54 2.22 10.75
CA ASP A 11 6.59 3.19 10.42
C ASP A 11 6.72 3.19 8.88
N VAL A 12 5.79 3.88 8.21
CA VAL A 12 5.71 3.85 6.75
C VAL A 12 6.92 4.57 6.15
N LYS A 13 7.59 3.92 5.18
CA LYS A 13 8.69 4.51 4.42
C LYS A 13 8.40 4.42 2.93
N GLN A 14 8.53 5.57 2.28
CA GLN A 14 8.50 5.71 0.84
C GLN A 14 9.76 5.12 0.22
N LYS A 15 9.69 4.71 -1.04
CA LYS A 15 10.77 3.99 -1.74
C LYS A 15 12.15 4.66 -1.65
N ASN A 16 12.21 5.99 -1.63
CA ASN A 16 13.45 6.78 -1.50
C ASN A 16 14.05 6.79 -0.07
N GLU A 17 13.31 6.34 0.94
CA GLU A 17 13.71 6.32 2.35
C GLU A 17 13.90 4.90 2.91
N ILE A 18 13.62 3.87 2.11
CA ILE A 18 13.82 2.47 2.49
C ILE A 18 15.33 2.20 2.60
N SER A 19 15.77 1.65 3.72
CA SER A 19 17.18 1.31 3.93
C SER A 19 17.61 0.10 3.09
N LYS A 20 18.91 0.01 2.79
CA LYS A 20 19.51 -1.15 2.09
C LYS A 20 19.24 -2.49 2.80
N GLU A 21 19.11 -2.46 4.12
CA GLU A 21 18.77 -3.65 4.92
C GLU A 21 17.33 -4.11 4.64
N LEU A 22 16.37 -3.19 4.64
CA LEU A 22 14.97 -3.50 4.32
C LEU A 22 14.82 -3.95 2.85
N GLU A 23 15.54 -3.31 1.93
CA GLU A 23 15.61 -3.76 0.53
C GLU A 23 16.19 -5.17 0.41
N TYR A 24 17.22 -5.49 1.20
CA TYR A 24 17.84 -6.82 1.23
C TYR A 24 16.86 -7.87 1.75
N ILE A 25 16.15 -7.59 2.85
CA ILE A 25 15.11 -8.47 3.42
C ILE A 25 14.02 -8.71 2.37
N PHE A 26 13.52 -7.65 1.74
CA PHE A 26 12.51 -7.76 0.70
C PHE A 26 13.00 -8.61 -0.48
N ARG A 27 14.17 -8.30 -1.04
CA ARG A 27 14.73 -9.01 -2.20
C ARG A 27 14.97 -10.49 -1.90
N ASN A 28 15.53 -10.82 -0.74
CA ASN A 28 15.80 -12.20 -0.36
C ASN A 28 14.52 -12.98 -0.05
N GLY A 29 13.61 -12.38 0.70
CA GLY A 29 12.35 -13.04 1.05
C GLY A 29 11.44 -13.27 -0.16
N THR A 30 11.55 -12.42 -1.19
CA THR A 30 10.70 -12.49 -2.40
C THR A 30 11.38 -13.10 -3.62
N HIS A 31 12.54 -13.75 -3.46
CA HIS A 31 13.29 -14.40 -4.55
C HIS A 31 12.57 -15.68 -5.06
N LEU A 32 11.42 -15.49 -5.70
CA LEU A 32 10.59 -16.54 -6.29
C LEU A 32 10.47 -16.30 -7.79
N LEU A 33 10.71 -17.35 -8.58
CA LEU A 33 10.60 -17.30 -10.04
C LEU A 33 9.16 -17.04 -10.49
N GLY A 34 9.00 -16.37 -11.64
CA GLY A 34 7.71 -16.21 -12.33
C GLY A 34 6.92 -14.95 -11.99
N VAL A 35 7.38 -14.11 -11.05
CA VAL A 35 6.73 -12.82 -10.72
C VAL A 35 7.79 -11.74 -10.52
N ARG A 36 7.72 -10.65 -11.27
CA ARG A 36 8.49 -9.43 -11.00
C ARG A 36 7.80 -8.66 -9.88
N ARG A 37 8.55 -8.27 -8.84
CA ARG A 37 8.06 -7.47 -7.72
C ARG A 37 8.86 -6.19 -7.60
N GLU A 38 8.16 -5.08 -7.56
CA GLU A 38 8.68 -3.74 -7.38
C GLU A 38 8.29 -3.30 -5.96
N LEU A 39 9.27 -3.02 -5.10
CA LEU A 39 9.04 -2.57 -3.72
C LEU A 39 8.49 -1.14 -3.73
N MET A 40 7.31 -0.93 -3.15
CA MET A 40 6.62 0.35 -3.14
C MET A 40 6.71 1.04 -1.78
N LEU A 41 6.45 0.29 -0.70
CA LEU A 41 6.48 0.80 0.68
C LEU A 41 7.04 -0.26 1.63
N TYR A 42 7.74 0.21 2.66
CA TYR A 42 7.84 -0.49 3.94
C TYR A 42 6.76 0.06 4.87
N LEU A 43 6.06 -0.79 5.61
CA LEU A 43 4.93 -0.40 6.46
C LEU A 43 5.25 -0.40 7.95
N GLY A 44 6.18 -1.26 8.39
CA GLY A 44 6.42 -1.47 9.81
C GLY A 44 6.92 -2.86 10.14
N LYS A 45 7.09 -3.11 11.44
CA LYS A 45 7.62 -4.37 11.97
C LYS A 45 6.79 -4.90 13.14
N GLN A 46 6.91 -6.19 13.41
CA GLN A 46 6.29 -6.84 14.56
C GLN A 46 7.29 -7.84 15.15
N VAL A 47 7.54 -7.74 16.46
CA VAL A 47 8.41 -8.66 17.20
C VAL A 47 7.65 -9.95 17.51
N VAL A 48 8.22 -11.09 17.09
CA VAL A 48 7.70 -12.45 17.27
C VAL A 48 8.87 -13.39 17.60
N HIS A 49 8.81 -14.67 17.22
CA HIS A 49 10.02 -15.50 17.08
C HIS A 49 10.82 -15.00 15.87
N GLY A 50 11.71 -14.03 16.10
CA GLY A 50 12.30 -13.19 15.06
C GLY A 50 11.52 -11.89 14.86
N ILE A 51 11.60 -11.31 13.66
CA ILE A 51 10.94 -10.04 13.32
C ILE A 51 10.17 -10.19 12.02
N ASN A 52 8.88 -9.90 12.05
CA ASN A 52 8.07 -9.74 10.84
C ASN A 52 8.23 -8.32 10.31
N TYR A 53 8.52 -8.17 9.02
CA TYR A 53 8.57 -6.91 8.30
C TYR A 53 7.45 -6.89 7.26
N ALA A 54 6.65 -5.83 7.24
CA ALA A 54 5.55 -5.67 6.30
C ALA A 54 5.93 -4.73 5.15
N PHE A 55 5.64 -5.15 3.93
CA PHE A 55 5.93 -4.42 2.70
C PHE A 55 4.72 -4.39 1.78
N VAL A 56 4.65 -3.37 0.95
CA VAL A 56 3.75 -3.31 -0.21
C VAL A 56 4.59 -3.44 -1.47
N ALA A 57 4.18 -4.35 -2.34
CA ALA A 57 4.82 -4.52 -3.64
C ALA A 57 3.81 -4.37 -4.77
N ARG A 58 4.22 -3.70 -5.85
CA ARG A 58 3.57 -3.85 -7.15
C ARG A 58 4.16 -5.10 -7.81
N SER A 59 3.30 -6.01 -8.24
CA SER A 59 3.69 -7.33 -8.69
C SER A 59 3.10 -7.64 -10.05
N GLU A 60 3.88 -8.32 -10.88
CA GLU A 60 3.52 -8.63 -12.26
C GLU A 60 4.01 -10.04 -12.60
N VAL A 61 3.07 -10.93 -12.94
CA VAL A 61 3.42 -12.30 -13.35
C VAL A 61 4.13 -12.26 -14.69
N ILE A 62 5.18 -13.05 -14.89
CA ILE A 62 5.97 -13.07 -16.13
C ILE A 62 5.26 -13.97 -17.17
N ILE A 63 4.18 -13.44 -17.75
CA ILE A 63 3.38 -14.07 -18.83
C ILE A 63 3.03 -13.02 -19.91
N PRO A 64 2.60 -13.43 -21.11
CA PRO A 64 2.01 -12.50 -22.07
C PRO A 64 0.79 -11.78 -21.48
N ASN A 65 0.69 -10.47 -21.70
CA ASN A 65 -0.38 -9.61 -21.18
C ASN A 65 -0.59 -9.73 -19.66
N PRO A 66 0.47 -9.46 -18.88
CA PRO A 66 0.40 -9.63 -17.44
C PRO A 66 -0.54 -8.59 -16.82
N ARG A 67 -1.22 -9.00 -15.75
CA ARG A 67 -2.12 -8.12 -15.00
C ARG A 67 -1.43 -7.73 -13.70
N PRO A 68 -0.97 -6.49 -13.57
CA PRO A 68 -0.31 -6.05 -12.35
C PRO A 68 -1.28 -6.07 -11.17
N TYR A 69 -0.72 -6.24 -9.97
CA TYR A 69 -1.48 -6.21 -8.73
C TYR A 69 -0.60 -5.69 -7.60
N TYR A 70 -1.22 -5.09 -6.59
CA TYR A 70 -0.57 -4.71 -5.35
C TYR A 70 -0.80 -5.80 -4.31
N GLU A 71 0.24 -6.18 -3.60
CA GLU A 71 0.15 -7.14 -2.50
C GLU A 71 0.85 -6.64 -1.23
N LEU A 72 0.24 -6.96 -0.08
CA LEU A 72 0.90 -6.96 1.21
C LEU A 72 1.77 -8.21 1.29
N ILE A 73 3.03 -8.05 1.65
CA ILE A 73 3.97 -9.14 1.89
C ILE A 73 4.53 -8.98 3.29
N ILE A 74 4.38 -10.01 4.13
CA ILE A 74 5.02 -10.08 5.44
C ILE A 74 6.16 -11.10 5.36
N ILE A 75 7.37 -10.64 5.65
CA ILE A 75 8.59 -11.44 5.65
C ILE A 75 9.08 -11.52 7.10
N ASN A 76 9.19 -12.73 7.62
CA ASN A 76 9.85 -12.99 8.90
C ASN A 76 11.37 -13.13 8.68
N VAL A 77 12.14 -12.54 9.58
CA VAL A 77 13.59 -12.75 9.73
C VAL A 77 13.81 -13.41 11.08
N ASN A 78 14.36 -14.62 11.09
CA ASN A 78 14.65 -15.34 12.34
C ASN A 78 15.94 -14.81 13.00
N GLU A 79 16.27 -15.37 14.17
CA GLU A 79 17.47 -14.98 14.94
C GLU A 79 18.80 -15.22 14.19
N GLU A 80 18.81 -16.10 13.19
CA GLU A 80 19.96 -16.40 12.33
C GLU A 80 20.01 -15.52 11.07
N GLY A 81 19.06 -14.59 10.89
CA GLY A 81 18.97 -13.72 9.72
C GLY A 81 18.33 -14.35 8.47
N LYS A 82 17.78 -15.57 8.58
CA LYS A 82 17.07 -16.25 7.49
C LYS A 82 15.69 -15.64 7.27
N THR A 83 15.35 -15.40 6.00
CA THR A 83 14.06 -14.82 5.60
C THR A 83 13.03 -15.90 5.23
N CYS A 84 11.75 -15.65 5.55
CA CYS A 84 10.63 -16.49 5.14
C CYS A 84 9.38 -15.63 4.91
N ILE A 85 8.66 -15.83 3.80
CA ILE A 85 7.34 -15.20 3.61
C ILE A 85 6.33 -15.92 4.50
N VAL A 86 5.72 -15.18 5.43
CA VAL A 86 4.69 -15.71 6.34
C VAL A 86 3.28 -15.33 5.93
N ARG A 87 3.10 -14.24 5.17
CA ARG A 87 1.80 -13.82 4.63
C ARG A 87 1.97 -13.10 3.30
N ARG A 88 1.05 -13.37 2.37
CA ARG A 88 0.80 -12.56 1.18
C ARG A 88 -0.69 -12.35 1.00
N GLU A 89 -1.10 -11.11 0.72
CA GLU A 89 -2.49 -10.78 0.43
C GLU A 89 -2.56 -9.77 -0.71
N THR A 90 -3.38 -10.06 -1.72
CA THR A 90 -3.66 -9.09 -2.79
C THR A 90 -4.53 -7.96 -2.25
N ILE A 91 -4.05 -6.72 -2.39
CA ILE A 91 -4.75 -5.50 -2.00
C ILE A 91 -5.63 -5.02 -3.16
N LEU A 92 -5.06 -4.95 -4.36
CA LEU A 92 -5.73 -4.50 -5.58
C LEU A 92 -5.16 -5.26 -6.78
N LYS A 93 -5.99 -5.63 -7.75
CA LYS A 93 -5.55 -6.34 -8.96
C LYS A 93 -6.17 -5.73 -10.20
N ALA A 94 -5.35 -5.54 -11.24
CA ALA A 94 -5.81 -5.08 -12.53
C ALA A 94 -6.79 -6.08 -13.15
N SER A 95 -7.85 -5.53 -13.74
CA SER A 95 -8.87 -6.30 -14.42
C SER A 95 -8.40 -6.78 -15.79
N ALA A 96 -9.11 -7.77 -16.35
CA ALA A 96 -8.88 -8.23 -17.73
C ALA A 96 -9.23 -7.17 -18.77
N SER A 97 -10.34 -6.47 -18.53
CA SER A 97 -10.87 -5.41 -19.37
C SER A 97 -10.50 -4.07 -18.76
N THR A 98 -10.10 -3.12 -19.59
CA THR A 98 -9.94 -1.71 -19.20
C THR A 98 -11.28 -0.99 -19.13
N ILE A 99 -12.28 -1.45 -19.88
CA ILE A 99 -13.64 -0.90 -19.84
C ILE A 99 -14.31 -1.41 -18.56
N GLY A 100 -14.61 -0.50 -17.64
CA GLY A 100 -15.24 -0.79 -16.35
C GLY A 100 -14.34 -1.51 -15.34
N GLY A 101 -13.13 -1.90 -15.75
CA GLY A 101 -12.19 -2.63 -14.91
C GLY A 101 -11.19 -1.74 -14.20
N ILE A 102 -10.54 -2.32 -13.20
CA ILE A 102 -9.47 -1.67 -12.45
C ILE A 102 -8.21 -1.62 -13.30
N ILE A 103 -7.60 -0.45 -13.38
CA ILE A 103 -6.28 -0.21 -13.96
C ILE A 103 -5.35 0.16 -12.80
N CYS A 104 -4.35 -0.68 -12.54
CA CYS A 104 -3.33 -0.39 -11.53
C CYS A 104 -2.35 0.67 -12.05
N SER A 105 -1.90 1.55 -11.15
CA SER A 105 -0.82 2.50 -11.43
C SER A 105 0.50 1.78 -11.71
N LYS A 106 1.41 2.50 -12.37
CA LYS A 106 2.79 2.08 -12.58
C LYS A 106 3.67 2.44 -11.38
N GLU A 107 4.86 1.85 -11.34
CA GLU A 107 5.88 2.13 -10.32
C GLU A 107 6.24 3.62 -10.20
N ASP A 108 6.26 4.34 -11.32
CA ASP A 108 6.58 5.77 -11.42
C ASP A 108 5.37 6.70 -11.24
N GLU A 109 4.17 6.13 -11.03
CA GLU A 109 2.92 6.87 -10.78
C GLU A 109 2.43 6.67 -9.35
N ALA A 110 2.71 5.51 -8.75
CA ALA A 110 2.18 5.10 -7.46
C ALA A 110 2.68 5.92 -6.24
N PRO A 111 3.98 6.26 -6.10
CA PRO A 111 4.51 6.94 -4.92
C PRO A 111 4.24 8.45 -4.95
N ILE A 112 2.95 8.81 -4.88
CA ILE A 112 2.42 10.18 -4.99
C ILE A 112 2.96 11.17 -3.96
N ARG A 113 3.58 10.68 -2.87
CA ARG A 113 4.20 11.51 -1.82
C ARG A 113 5.58 12.06 -2.20
N ILE A 114 6.26 11.41 -3.13
CA ILE A 114 7.62 11.77 -3.54
C ILE A 114 7.71 12.19 -5.01
N ILE A 115 6.63 12.01 -5.77
CA ILE A 115 6.50 12.52 -7.13
C ILE A 115 6.03 13.97 -7.07
N ASN A 116 6.86 14.89 -7.56
CA ASN A 116 6.47 16.29 -7.72
C ASN A 116 5.83 16.52 -9.11
N SER A 117 4.57 16.13 -9.27
CA SER A 117 3.80 16.36 -10.50
C SER A 117 2.42 16.97 -10.22
N THR A 118 1.83 17.60 -11.23
CA THR A 118 0.46 18.12 -11.14
C THR A 118 -0.54 17.00 -10.86
N GLU A 119 -0.33 15.84 -11.48
CA GLU A 119 -1.18 14.66 -11.33
C GLU A 119 -1.11 14.11 -9.89
N ALA A 120 0.08 13.94 -9.32
CA ALA A 120 0.26 13.47 -7.94
C ALA A 120 -0.38 14.46 -6.94
N ASN A 121 -0.16 15.76 -7.13
CA ASN A 121 -0.77 16.81 -6.31
C ASN A 121 -2.30 16.81 -6.40
N ASN A 122 -2.87 16.57 -7.59
CA ASN A 122 -4.31 16.47 -7.77
C ASN A 122 -4.89 15.23 -7.10
N LEU A 123 -4.16 14.10 -7.12
CA LEU A 123 -4.55 12.88 -6.43
C LEU A 123 -4.56 13.06 -4.90
N LEU A 124 -3.57 13.76 -4.35
CA LEU A 124 -3.53 14.11 -2.92
C LEU A 124 -4.70 15.04 -2.54
N LYS A 125 -4.93 16.12 -3.31
CA LYS A 125 -6.08 17.02 -3.08
C LYS A 125 -7.42 16.30 -3.15
N LEU A 126 -7.57 15.36 -4.09
CA LEU A 126 -8.77 14.53 -4.18
C LEU A 126 -8.93 13.66 -2.93
N PHE A 127 -7.83 13.08 -2.43
CA PHE A 127 -7.82 12.31 -1.20
C PHE A 127 -8.26 13.16 0.00
N ASP A 128 -7.64 14.32 0.21
CA ASP A 128 -7.96 15.24 1.31
C ASP A 128 -9.43 15.69 1.23
N LYS A 129 -9.91 16.02 0.03
CA LYS A 129 -11.32 16.36 -0.21
C LYS A 129 -12.25 15.17 0.05
N GLY A 130 -11.82 13.93 -0.11
CA GLY A 130 -12.61 12.76 0.25
C GLY A 130 -12.66 12.55 1.76
N MET A 131 -11.52 12.66 2.42
CA MET A 131 -11.34 12.29 3.82
C MET A 131 -11.80 13.37 4.81
N HIS A 132 -11.99 14.64 4.40
CA HIS A 132 -12.45 15.71 5.32
C HIS A 132 -13.77 15.43 6.05
N LYS A 133 -14.60 14.50 5.54
CA LYS A 133 -15.88 14.11 6.17
C LYS A 133 -15.77 12.88 7.08
N VAL A 134 -14.63 12.21 7.08
CA VAL A 134 -14.37 11.04 7.92
C VAL A 134 -13.76 11.53 9.22
N LEU A 135 -14.54 11.51 10.29
CA LEU A 135 -14.16 12.08 11.59
C LEU A 135 -13.45 11.06 12.48
N GLY A 136 -12.62 11.56 13.40
CA GLY A 136 -12.03 10.79 14.51
C GLY A 136 -10.74 10.03 14.17
N ILE A 137 -10.31 10.04 12.92
CA ILE A 137 -9.06 9.40 12.46
C ILE A 137 -8.39 10.36 11.47
N ASP A 138 -7.10 10.59 11.65
CA ASP A 138 -6.27 11.33 10.71
C ASP A 138 -5.76 10.37 9.63
N TYR A 139 -5.90 10.74 8.36
CA TYR A 139 -5.57 9.88 7.23
C TYR A 139 -4.56 10.57 6.33
N GLU A 140 -3.51 9.83 5.99
CA GLU A 140 -2.45 10.30 5.11
C GLU A 140 -2.30 9.33 3.94
N ALA A 141 -2.49 9.80 2.71
CA ALA A 141 -2.33 8.96 1.53
C ALA A 141 -0.86 8.68 1.23
N GLU A 142 -0.47 7.42 1.25
CA GLU A 142 0.92 6.99 1.06
C GLU A 142 1.19 6.52 -0.37
N LEU A 143 0.24 5.85 -0.99
CA LEU A 143 0.40 5.26 -2.32
C LEU A 143 -0.90 5.34 -3.13
N TYR A 144 -0.81 5.74 -4.39
CA TYR A 144 -1.90 5.60 -5.35
C TYR A 144 -1.79 4.25 -6.05
N LEU A 145 -2.81 3.41 -5.93
CA LEU A 145 -2.81 2.04 -6.47
C LEU A 145 -3.40 1.92 -7.87
N GLY A 146 -4.17 2.92 -8.31
CA GLY A 146 -4.86 2.91 -9.60
C GLY A 146 -6.30 3.41 -9.54
N HIS A 147 -7.04 3.18 -10.62
CA HIS A 147 -8.40 3.68 -10.79
C HIS A 147 -9.34 2.69 -11.48
N GLN A 148 -10.63 3.00 -11.47
CA GLN A 148 -11.67 2.26 -12.18
C GLN A 148 -12.76 3.23 -12.68
N THR A 149 -13.03 3.20 -13.98
CA THR A 149 -14.13 3.96 -14.58
C THR A 149 -15.47 3.28 -14.29
N VAL A 150 -16.37 3.98 -13.60
CA VAL A 150 -17.73 3.53 -13.26
C VAL A 150 -18.71 4.68 -13.56
N LYS A 151 -19.74 4.89 -12.74
CA LYS A 151 -20.42 6.20 -12.68
C LYS A 151 -19.47 7.20 -12.00
N GLY A 152 -18.64 7.86 -12.81
CA GLY A 152 -17.49 8.64 -12.35
C GLY A 152 -16.22 7.79 -12.34
N MET A 153 -15.28 8.14 -11.49
CA MET A 153 -13.99 7.47 -11.37
C MET A 153 -13.73 7.09 -9.92
N ASN A 154 -13.48 5.80 -9.67
CA ASN A 154 -12.95 5.33 -8.40
C ASN A 154 -11.42 5.44 -8.43
N TYR A 155 -10.83 5.98 -7.37
CA TYR A 155 -9.39 6.07 -7.15
C TYR A 155 -9.06 5.28 -5.89
N TYR A 156 -8.02 4.43 -5.98
CA TYR A 156 -7.62 3.52 -4.92
C TYR A 156 -6.31 4.01 -4.30
N TYR A 157 -6.30 4.12 -2.98
CA TYR A 157 -5.15 4.60 -2.21
C TYR A 157 -4.82 3.60 -1.10
N LEU A 158 -3.53 3.46 -0.77
CA LEU A 158 -3.12 3.06 0.57
C LEU A 158 -2.89 4.30 1.40
N ALA A 159 -3.40 4.29 2.61
CA ALA A 159 -3.28 5.38 3.55
C ALA A 159 -2.82 4.88 4.92
N GLU A 160 -1.93 5.63 5.57
CA GLU A 160 -1.73 5.53 7.01
C GLU A 160 -2.94 6.19 7.71
N ALA A 161 -3.48 5.51 8.71
CA ALA A 161 -4.59 6.00 9.52
C ALA A 161 -4.15 6.07 10.98
N LYS A 162 -4.18 7.28 11.55
CA LYS A 162 -3.76 7.61 12.92
C LYS A 162 -5.00 7.95 13.74
N SER A 163 -5.34 7.10 14.71
CA SER A 163 -6.30 7.45 15.75
C SER A 163 -5.57 8.18 16.87
N LEU A 164 -6.14 9.29 17.37
CA LEU A 164 -5.56 10.04 18.49
C LEU A 164 -5.91 9.43 19.85
N GLU A 165 -7.07 8.78 19.97
CA GLU A 165 -7.55 8.22 21.24
C GLU A 165 -8.29 6.87 21.01
N PRO A 166 -7.64 5.71 21.26
CA PRO A 166 -6.24 5.53 21.64
C PRO A 166 -5.27 5.84 20.48
N GLU A 167 -4.04 6.23 20.82
CA GLU A 167 -2.96 6.45 19.85
C GLU A 167 -2.61 5.14 19.15
N THR A 168 -3.13 4.96 17.93
CA THR A 168 -2.93 3.73 17.15
C THR A 168 -2.78 4.08 15.69
N LYS A 169 -1.94 3.30 15.00
CA LYS A 169 -1.68 3.41 13.58
C LYS A 169 -2.13 2.15 12.88
N SER A 170 -2.67 2.30 11.68
CA SER A 170 -3.06 1.19 10.81
C SER A 170 -2.90 1.59 9.35
N ILE A 171 -2.86 0.60 8.46
CA ILE A 171 -2.83 0.81 7.01
C ILE A 171 -4.20 0.47 6.44
N LYS A 172 -4.79 1.39 5.69
CA LYS A 172 -6.10 1.23 5.08
C LYS A 172 -6.00 1.29 3.55
N LEU A 173 -6.77 0.44 2.88
CA LEU A 173 -7.20 0.67 1.51
C LEU A 173 -8.37 1.64 1.53
N VAL A 174 -8.21 2.78 0.87
CA VAL A 174 -9.23 3.82 0.73
C VAL A 174 -9.64 3.94 -0.73
N VAL A 175 -10.94 3.93 -0.99
CA VAL A 175 -11.50 4.12 -2.34
C VAL A 175 -12.34 5.37 -2.37
N ILE A 176 -11.98 6.31 -3.23
CA ILE A 176 -12.68 7.59 -3.40
C ILE A 176 -13.28 7.62 -4.79
N ASN A 177 -14.58 7.92 -4.88
CA ASN A 177 -15.26 8.18 -6.13
C ASN A 177 -15.37 9.68 -6.39
N LEU A 178 -14.99 10.10 -7.59
CA LEU A 178 -15.25 11.43 -8.14
C LEU A 178 -16.25 11.30 -9.29
N PHE A 179 -17.41 11.95 -9.14
CA PHE A 179 -18.39 12.06 -10.22
C PHE A 179 -18.83 13.50 -10.36
N MET A 180 -18.53 14.10 -11.52
CA MET A 180 -18.58 15.55 -11.70
C MET A 180 -17.71 16.22 -10.63
N ASP A 181 -18.25 17.10 -9.79
CA ASP A 181 -17.51 17.74 -8.69
C ASP A 181 -17.72 17.11 -7.31
N LYS A 182 -18.51 16.03 -7.25
CA LYS A 182 -18.88 15.34 -6.02
C LYS A 182 -17.86 14.26 -5.69
N VAL A 183 -17.26 14.37 -4.51
CA VAL A 183 -16.33 13.40 -3.95
C VAL A 183 -17.02 12.58 -2.88
N LYS A 184 -16.87 11.26 -2.94
CA LYS A 184 -17.45 10.32 -1.97
C LYS A 184 -16.44 9.24 -1.62
N VAL A 185 -16.23 8.98 -0.34
CA VAL A 185 -15.53 7.77 0.13
C VAL A 185 -16.47 6.57 -0.10
N VAL A 186 -16.01 5.62 -0.90
CA VAL A 186 -16.74 4.39 -1.25
C VAL A 186 -16.41 3.27 -0.29
N GLN A 187 -15.14 3.18 0.11
CA GLN A 187 -14.64 2.09 0.94
C GLN A 187 -13.45 2.56 1.77
N ILE A 188 -13.40 2.08 3.01
CA ILE A 188 -12.20 2.06 3.85
C ILE A 188 -12.10 0.62 4.35
N LYS A 189 -10.99 -0.06 4.04
CA LYS A 189 -10.74 -1.45 4.45
C LYS A 189 -9.39 -1.56 5.13
N ASP A 190 -9.35 -2.27 6.25
CA ASP A 190 -8.10 -2.65 6.91
C ASP A 190 -7.18 -3.50 6.02
N VAL A 191 -5.89 -3.16 6.03
CA VAL A 191 -4.83 -3.90 5.34
C VAL A 191 -3.82 -4.44 6.35
N LEU A 192 -3.36 -3.59 7.28
CA LEU A 192 -2.40 -3.93 8.34
C LEU A 192 -2.74 -3.20 9.64
#